data_AF-A0A7G2EIV6-F1
#
_entry.id   AF-A0A7G2EIV6-F1
#
_cell.length_a   1.000
_cell.length_b   1.000
_cell.length_c   1.000
_cell.angle_alpha   90.00
_cell.angle_beta   90.00
_cell.angle_gamma   90.00
#
_symmetry.space_group_name_H-M   'P 1'
#
loop_
_entity.id
_entity.type
_entity.pdbx_description
1 polymer ?
#
loop_
_entity_poly.entity_id
_entity_poly.type
_entity_poly.pdbx_seq_one_letter_code
_entity_poly.pdbx_strand_id
1 'polypeptide(L)'
;MAASSTNARLTNPPHVLSKLRLSPTSVANLRFPAADFSSRFSADYSSPRLRSVPFPVVASNSTGMEIGSQEIVKNPSLICAPVMADSIDKMVIETFKAHELGADLVEIRLDWLKDFNPLEDLKTIIKKSPLPTLFTYRPKWEGGQYEGDENERQDVLRLAMELGADYIDVELQVASEFIKSIDGKKPENFRVIVSSHNYQNTPSVEDLNDLVARIQQTGADIVKIATTAVDISDVARMFHITSKAQVPTIGLVMGERGQPTIKDLLDLYNFRRIGPDTKVYGIIGKPVSHSKSPIVHNQAFKSVDFNGVYVHLLVDNLASFLQAYSSSDFAGFSCTIPHKEAALQCCDEVDPLAKSIGAVNTILRRKSDGKLLGYNTDCIGSISAIEDGLRSSGDPSSVPCSSSPLAGKTVVVIGAGGAGKALAYGAKEKGAKVVIANRTYERALELAEAIGGKALSLTDLDNFHPEDGMVLANTTSMGMQPNVEETPISKDALKHYSLVFDAVYTPRITRLLREAEESGAITVSGSEMFVRQAYEQFEIFTGLPAPKELYWQIMSKY
;
A
#
# COMPACT_ATOMS: atom_id res chain seq x y z
N MET A 1 -4.26 47.25 -33.21
CA MET A 1 -3.08 46.68 -33.89
C MET A 1 -2.65 45.47 -33.05
N ALA A 2 -3.09 44.26 -33.39
CA ALA A 2 -2.46 43.32 -34.34
C ALA A 2 -1.09 42.81 -33.82
N ALA A 3 -1.07 41.58 -33.26
CA ALA A 3 -0.35 40.38 -33.75
C ALA A 3 1.13 40.34 -33.29
N SER A 4 1.79 39.22 -32.97
CA SER A 4 1.61 37.80 -33.30
C SER A 4 2.39 36.87 -32.36
N SER A 5 1.89 35.65 -32.21
CA SER A 5 2.50 34.35 -31.84
C SER A 5 4.03 34.16 -31.90
N THR A 6 4.56 33.29 -31.02
CA THR A 6 5.24 32.05 -31.46
C THR A 6 5.40 31.02 -30.33
N ASN A 7 4.96 29.79 -30.63
CA ASN A 7 5.13 28.54 -29.89
C ASN A 7 6.58 28.04 -29.98
N ALA A 8 7.16 27.58 -28.86
CA ALA A 8 8.38 26.80 -28.84
C ALA A 8 8.08 25.35 -28.41
N ARG A 9 8.15 24.44 -29.39
CA ARG A 9 8.19 22.98 -29.19
C ARG A 9 9.53 22.59 -28.57
N LEU A 10 9.51 21.81 -27.50
CA LEU A 10 10.69 21.12 -26.98
C LEU A 10 10.81 19.76 -27.70
N THR A 11 11.87 19.65 -28.49
CA THR A 11 12.36 18.44 -29.16
C THR A 11 13.27 17.66 -28.20
N ASN A 12 12.99 16.36 -28.00
CA ASN A 12 13.93 15.44 -27.33
C ASN A 12 15.04 14.97 -28.29
N PRO A 13 16.32 14.90 -27.86
CA PRO A 13 17.40 14.31 -28.64
C PRO A 13 17.53 12.78 -28.44
N PRO A 14 18.27 12.06 -29.33
CA PRO A 14 18.15 10.61 -29.52
C PRO A 14 19.31 9.76 -28.98
N HIS A 15 19.08 8.43 -29.01
CA HIS A 15 20.02 7.29 -28.87
C HIS A 15 20.50 6.94 -27.44
N VAL A 16 20.70 5.69 -27.02
CA VAL A 16 21.40 4.56 -27.68
C VAL A 16 20.86 3.20 -27.17
N LEU A 17 20.53 2.32 -28.12
CA LEU A 17 20.31 0.88 -27.91
C LEU A 17 21.65 0.17 -27.66
N SER A 18 21.79 -0.55 -26.56
CA SER A 18 22.84 -1.57 -26.41
C SER A 18 22.21 -2.96 -26.37
N LYS A 19 22.72 -3.81 -27.27
CA LYS A 19 22.35 -5.20 -27.51
C LYS A 19 22.92 -6.08 -26.40
N LEU A 20 22.10 -6.93 -25.79
CA LEU A 20 22.58 -8.15 -25.12
C LEU A 20 21.97 -9.36 -25.85
N ARG A 21 22.84 -10.04 -26.60
CA ARG A 21 22.61 -11.36 -27.20
C ARG A 21 22.62 -12.39 -26.07
N LEU A 22 21.60 -13.24 -25.99
CA LEU A 22 21.65 -14.50 -25.25
C LEU A 22 21.64 -15.64 -26.25
N SER A 23 22.70 -16.46 -26.22
CA SER A 23 22.82 -17.72 -26.94
C SER A 23 22.18 -18.87 -26.14
N PRO A 24 21.56 -19.88 -26.78
CA PRO A 24 20.95 -21.02 -26.10
C PRO A 24 21.95 -22.17 -25.98
N THR A 25 22.00 -22.83 -24.81
CA THR A 25 22.16 -24.29 -24.61
C THR A 25 22.58 -24.61 -23.16
N SER A 26 21.78 -25.39 -22.45
CA SER A 26 22.12 -26.79 -22.14
C SER A 26 21.14 -27.36 -21.11
N VAL A 27 20.57 -28.49 -21.52
CA VAL A 27 19.72 -29.38 -20.74
C VAL A 27 20.64 -30.20 -19.83
N ALA A 28 20.34 -30.27 -18.52
CA ALA A 28 20.82 -31.36 -17.68
C ALA A 28 19.86 -31.64 -16.52
N ASN A 29 19.32 -32.85 -16.56
CA ASN A 29 18.59 -33.56 -15.51
C ASN A 29 19.21 -33.39 -14.12
N LEU A 30 18.39 -33.26 -13.08
CA LEU A 30 18.68 -33.85 -11.77
C LEU A 30 17.36 -34.18 -11.04
N ARG A 31 17.25 -35.46 -10.66
CA ARG A 31 16.11 -36.13 -10.04
C ARG A 31 16.05 -35.84 -8.53
N PHE A 32 14.82 -35.79 -8.01
CA PHE A 32 14.49 -35.84 -6.58
C PHE A 32 14.81 -37.21 -5.97
N PRO A 33 15.15 -37.27 -4.66
CA PRO A 33 14.84 -38.41 -3.82
C PRO A 33 13.72 -38.07 -2.82
N ALA A 34 12.68 -38.90 -2.85
CA ALA A 34 11.70 -39.04 -1.78
C ALA A 34 12.34 -39.80 -0.60
N ALA A 35 12.03 -39.38 0.63
CA ALA A 35 12.38 -40.14 1.83
C ALA A 35 11.08 -40.55 2.55
N ASP A 36 10.83 -41.85 2.48
CA ASP A 36 9.92 -42.62 3.33
C ASP A 36 10.44 -42.61 4.78
N PHE A 37 9.56 -42.38 5.75
CA PHE A 37 9.76 -42.85 7.12
C PHE A 37 8.44 -43.36 7.69
N SER A 38 8.30 -44.68 7.70
CA SER A 38 7.40 -45.39 8.60
C SER A 38 8.22 -46.42 9.38
N SER A 39 8.14 -46.37 10.72
CA SER A 39 7.81 -47.52 11.58
C SER A 39 8.34 -47.38 13.02
N ARG A 40 7.38 -47.60 13.94
CA ARG A 40 7.46 -48.30 15.24
C ARG A 40 8.28 -47.68 16.38
N PHE A 41 7.57 -47.26 17.43
CA PHE A 41 7.69 -47.86 18.76
C PHE A 41 6.34 -47.84 19.49
N SER A 42 6.04 -48.94 20.17
CA SER A 42 4.83 -49.26 20.93
C SER A 42 5.22 -49.65 22.36
N ALA A 43 4.46 -49.19 23.35
CA ALA A 43 4.17 -49.77 24.68
C ALA A 43 3.84 -48.61 25.65
N ASP A 44 2.56 -48.38 25.95
CA ASP A 44 1.81 -48.92 27.10
C ASP A 44 2.13 -48.21 28.42
N TYR A 45 1.12 -47.53 29.02
CA TYR A 45 0.75 -47.66 30.44
C TYR A 45 -0.62 -46.97 30.72
N SER A 46 -1.62 -47.84 30.90
CA SER A 46 -2.80 -47.78 31.79
C SER A 46 -3.37 -46.46 32.36
N SER A 47 -4.68 -46.30 32.13
CA SER A 47 -5.69 -45.44 32.78
C SER A 47 -5.93 -45.71 34.29
N PRO A 48 -6.73 -44.91 35.05
CA PRO A 48 -8.20 -44.97 34.94
C PRO A 48 -8.98 -43.64 35.07
N ARG A 49 -10.23 -43.76 34.62
CA ARG A 49 -11.35 -42.82 34.50
C ARG A 49 -11.83 -42.19 35.82
N LEU A 50 -12.45 -41.02 35.74
CA LEU A 50 -13.60 -40.64 36.57
C LEU A 50 -14.61 -39.81 35.76
N ARG A 51 -15.87 -40.23 35.81
CA ARG A 51 -17.07 -39.63 35.20
C ARG A 51 -17.65 -38.58 36.15
N SER A 52 -18.23 -37.51 35.60
CA SER A 52 -19.42 -36.87 36.19
C SER A 52 -20.16 -35.97 35.19
N VAL A 53 -21.40 -36.34 34.89
CA VAL A 53 -22.49 -35.46 34.44
C VAL A 53 -23.69 -35.81 35.33
N PRO A 54 -24.48 -34.82 35.81
CA PRO A 54 -25.91 -34.81 35.48
C PRO A 54 -26.49 -33.38 35.28
N PHE A 55 -27.20 -33.13 34.15
CA PHE A 55 -28.67 -32.92 34.01
C PHE A 55 -29.10 -31.44 33.80
N PRO A 56 -30.28 -31.20 33.16
CA PRO A 56 -30.54 -30.04 32.30
C PRO A 56 -31.57 -29.07 32.91
N VAL A 57 -31.57 -27.81 32.46
CA VAL A 57 -32.66 -26.87 32.74
C VAL A 57 -33.45 -26.65 31.46
N VAL A 58 -34.75 -26.93 31.54
CA VAL A 58 -35.78 -26.65 30.54
C VAL A 58 -36.38 -25.27 30.82
N ALA A 59 -36.45 -24.39 29.82
CA ALA A 59 -37.43 -23.31 29.70
C ALA A 59 -37.47 -22.87 28.22
N SER A 60 -38.43 -23.37 27.45
CA SER A 60 -39.69 -22.70 27.07
C SER A 60 -39.58 -22.00 25.70
N ASN A 61 -40.19 -22.63 24.70
CA ASN A 61 -40.44 -22.07 23.38
C ASN A 61 -41.29 -20.81 23.46
N SER A 62 -40.80 -19.71 22.91
CA SER A 62 -41.63 -18.63 22.37
C SER A 62 -41.32 -18.51 20.88
N THR A 63 -42.32 -18.84 20.07
CA THR A 63 -42.32 -18.72 18.61
C THR A 63 -42.14 -17.26 18.18
N GLY A 64 -40.93 -16.92 17.74
CA GLY A 64 -40.63 -15.75 16.93
C GLY A 64 -40.39 -16.20 15.50
N MET A 65 -41.26 -15.78 14.58
CA MET A 65 -41.15 -16.04 13.15
C MET A 65 -40.01 -15.16 12.60
N GLU A 66 -38.78 -15.65 12.60
CA GLU A 66 -37.68 -15.00 11.87
C GLU A 66 -37.88 -15.26 10.38
N ILE A 67 -38.26 -14.20 9.66
CA ILE A 67 -38.18 -14.15 8.22
C ILE A 67 -36.69 -14.16 7.89
N GLY A 68 -36.18 -15.34 7.51
CA GLY A 68 -34.80 -15.51 7.11
C GLY A 68 -34.48 -14.61 5.91
N SER A 69 -33.69 -13.56 6.14
CA SER A 69 -32.95 -12.91 5.08
C SER A 69 -31.94 -13.92 4.57
N GLN A 70 -32.13 -14.45 3.36
CA GLN A 70 -31.09 -15.18 2.66
C GLN A 70 -29.91 -14.22 2.47
N GLU A 71 -28.86 -14.38 3.28
CA GLU A 71 -27.58 -13.75 3.01
C GLU A 71 -27.10 -14.24 1.64
N ILE A 72 -27.03 -13.33 0.67
CA ILE A 72 -26.39 -13.60 -0.60
C ILE A 72 -24.92 -13.89 -0.26
N VAL A 73 -24.52 -15.16 -0.34
CA VAL A 73 -23.11 -15.56 -0.30
C VAL A 73 -22.45 -14.96 -1.53
N LYS A 74 -21.87 -13.77 -1.38
CA LYS A 74 -21.15 -13.08 -2.46
C LYS A 74 -19.80 -13.76 -2.65
N ASN A 75 -19.52 -14.16 -3.88
CA ASN A 75 -18.20 -14.66 -4.26
C ASN A 75 -17.12 -13.59 -4.01
N PRO A 76 -15.86 -13.98 -3.74
CA PRO A 76 -14.74 -13.04 -3.70
C PRO A 76 -14.66 -12.22 -4.98
N SER A 77 -14.13 -10.99 -4.88
CA SER A 77 -13.95 -10.12 -6.04
C SER A 77 -13.05 -10.79 -7.09
N LEU A 78 -13.41 -10.60 -8.36
CA LEU A 78 -12.57 -11.00 -9.50
C LEU A 78 -11.52 -9.93 -9.81
N ILE A 79 -10.42 -10.33 -10.43
CA ILE A 79 -9.37 -9.47 -10.99
C ILE A 79 -9.56 -9.42 -12.50
N CYS A 80 -10.00 -8.27 -13.02
CA CYS A 80 -10.14 -8.02 -14.45
C CYS A 80 -8.92 -7.25 -14.98
N ALA A 81 -8.29 -7.76 -16.05
CA ALA A 81 -7.16 -7.09 -16.71
C ALA A 81 -7.66 -6.26 -17.91
N PRO A 82 -7.43 -4.94 -17.94
CA PRO A 82 -7.74 -4.13 -19.11
C PRO A 82 -6.76 -4.43 -20.26
N VAL A 83 -7.32 -4.68 -21.45
CA VAL A 83 -6.60 -4.96 -22.70
C VAL A 83 -6.83 -3.79 -23.64
N MET A 84 -5.77 -3.04 -23.93
CA MET A 84 -5.83 -1.72 -24.58
C MET A 84 -4.85 -1.59 -25.75
N ALA A 85 -4.24 -2.68 -26.19
CA ALA A 85 -3.38 -2.65 -27.36
C ALA A 85 -4.11 -2.13 -28.60
N ASP A 86 -3.37 -1.44 -29.47
CA ASP A 86 -3.93 -0.77 -30.66
C ASP A 86 -4.19 -1.69 -31.86
N SER A 87 -3.94 -3.00 -31.72
CA SER A 87 -4.20 -4.02 -32.75
C SER A 87 -4.62 -5.37 -32.15
N ILE A 88 -5.36 -6.16 -32.93
CA ILE A 88 -5.92 -7.46 -32.51
C ILE A 88 -4.85 -8.46 -32.11
N ASP A 89 -3.78 -8.60 -32.89
CA ASP A 89 -2.69 -9.52 -32.57
C ASP A 89 -2.05 -9.19 -31.22
N LYS A 90 -1.88 -7.91 -30.91
CA LYS A 90 -1.35 -7.47 -29.62
C LYS A 90 -2.37 -7.67 -28.50
N MET A 91 -3.66 -7.40 -28.73
CA MET A 91 -4.71 -7.67 -27.75
C MET A 91 -4.75 -9.15 -27.37
N VAL A 92 -4.64 -10.06 -28.34
CA VAL A 92 -4.55 -11.51 -28.08
C VAL A 92 -3.32 -11.83 -27.23
N ILE A 93 -2.16 -11.26 -27.51
CA ILE A 93 -0.96 -11.45 -26.67
C ILE A 93 -1.22 -10.94 -25.24
N GLU A 94 -1.90 -9.80 -25.08
CA GLU A 94 -2.25 -9.25 -23.77
C GLU A 94 -3.22 -10.15 -22.99
N THR A 95 -4.16 -10.84 -23.64
CA THR A 95 -5.04 -11.80 -22.94
C THR A 95 -4.27 -13.00 -22.40
N PHE A 96 -3.30 -13.53 -23.15
CA PHE A 96 -2.39 -14.57 -22.65
C PHE A 96 -1.52 -14.07 -21.50
N LYS A 97 -0.98 -12.85 -21.61
CA LYS A 97 -0.21 -12.24 -20.52
C LYS A 97 -1.05 -12.03 -19.25
N ALA A 98 -2.32 -11.64 -19.39
CA ALA A 98 -3.24 -11.50 -18.26
C ALA A 98 -3.47 -12.84 -17.56
N HIS A 99 -3.64 -13.92 -18.32
CA HIS A 99 -3.74 -15.29 -17.79
C HIS A 99 -2.47 -15.73 -17.05
N GLU A 100 -1.29 -15.52 -17.64
CA GLU A 100 -0.01 -15.84 -16.99
C GLU A 100 0.21 -15.07 -15.68
N LEU A 101 -0.29 -13.83 -15.61
CA LEU A 101 -0.24 -13.00 -14.40
C LEU A 101 -1.29 -13.37 -13.35
N GLY A 102 -2.28 -14.21 -13.69
CA GLY A 102 -3.31 -14.70 -12.76
C GLY A 102 -4.57 -13.83 -12.66
N ALA A 103 -4.90 -13.07 -13.71
CA ALA A 103 -6.21 -12.42 -13.83
C ALA A 103 -7.34 -13.46 -14.00
N ASP A 104 -8.55 -13.11 -13.55
CA ASP A 104 -9.74 -13.97 -13.67
C ASP A 104 -10.48 -13.76 -15.00
N LEU A 105 -10.36 -12.56 -15.59
CA LEU A 105 -11.00 -12.16 -16.84
C LEU A 105 -10.27 -10.97 -17.48
N VAL A 106 -10.61 -10.66 -18.73
CA VAL A 106 -10.04 -9.53 -19.50
C VAL A 106 -11.12 -8.57 -19.97
N GLU A 107 -10.89 -7.26 -19.80
CA GLU A 107 -11.72 -6.20 -20.38
C GLU A 107 -11.10 -5.77 -21.71
N ILE A 108 -11.71 -6.17 -22.83
CA ILE A 108 -11.31 -5.79 -24.18
C ILE A 108 -11.83 -4.38 -24.48
N ARG A 109 -10.92 -3.41 -24.54
CA ARG A 109 -11.24 -2.01 -24.86
C ARG A 109 -11.21 -1.77 -26.36
N LEU A 110 -12.33 -2.08 -27.01
CA LEU A 110 -12.49 -1.95 -28.47
C LEU A 110 -12.23 -0.54 -28.97
N ASP A 111 -12.47 0.47 -28.14
CA ASP A 111 -12.26 1.88 -28.48
C ASP A 111 -10.77 2.24 -28.69
N TRP A 112 -9.83 1.40 -28.25
CA TRP A 112 -8.40 1.62 -28.44
C TRP A 112 -7.82 1.03 -29.73
N LEU A 113 -8.61 0.23 -30.47
CA LEU A 113 -8.18 -0.33 -31.75
C LEU A 113 -8.10 0.77 -32.82
N LYS A 114 -7.01 0.79 -33.58
CA LYS A 114 -6.85 1.71 -34.72
C LYS A 114 -7.61 1.24 -35.95
N ASP A 115 -7.51 -0.05 -36.24
CA ASP A 115 -8.20 -0.72 -37.32
C ASP A 115 -9.08 -1.82 -36.70
N PHE A 116 -10.36 -1.83 -37.03
CA PHE A 116 -11.32 -2.76 -36.43
C PHE A 116 -12.32 -3.27 -37.47
N ASN A 117 -12.30 -4.57 -37.72
CA ASN A 117 -13.31 -5.32 -38.48
C ASN A 117 -14.17 -6.12 -37.49
N PRO A 118 -15.37 -5.63 -37.10
CA PRO A 118 -16.11 -6.18 -35.97
C PRO A 118 -16.30 -7.69 -35.97
N LEU A 119 -16.71 -8.28 -37.10
CA LEU A 119 -17.02 -9.71 -37.16
C LEU A 119 -15.78 -10.58 -37.03
N GLU A 120 -14.70 -10.24 -37.74
CA GLU A 120 -13.48 -11.05 -37.77
C GLU A 120 -12.70 -10.92 -36.46
N ASP A 121 -12.65 -9.71 -35.93
CA ASP A 121 -11.82 -9.35 -34.78
C ASP A 121 -12.42 -9.86 -33.47
N LEU A 122 -13.72 -9.63 -33.25
CA LEU A 122 -14.42 -10.19 -32.08
C LEU A 122 -14.32 -11.70 -32.06
N LYS A 123 -14.56 -12.36 -33.21
CA LYS A 123 -14.43 -13.82 -33.34
C LYS A 123 -13.01 -14.30 -33.05
N THR A 124 -12.00 -13.55 -33.47
CA THR A 124 -10.59 -13.87 -33.20
C THR A 124 -10.29 -13.80 -31.71
N ILE A 125 -10.70 -12.73 -31.03
CA ILE A 125 -10.46 -12.52 -29.60
C ILE A 125 -11.19 -13.59 -28.78
N ILE A 126 -12.50 -13.78 -28.99
CA ILE A 126 -13.31 -14.77 -28.25
C ILE A 126 -12.74 -16.17 -28.43
N LYS A 127 -12.33 -16.54 -29.65
CA LYS A 127 -11.77 -17.87 -29.93
C LYS A 127 -10.41 -18.09 -29.28
N LYS A 128 -9.56 -17.07 -29.20
CA LYS A 128 -8.15 -17.20 -28.76
C LYS A 128 -7.93 -16.87 -27.29
N SER A 129 -8.81 -16.07 -26.67
CA SER A 129 -8.64 -15.66 -25.27
C SER A 129 -8.63 -16.90 -24.36
N PRO A 130 -7.62 -17.06 -23.49
CA PRO A 130 -7.61 -18.11 -22.47
C PRO A 130 -8.50 -17.80 -21.25
N LEU A 131 -9.04 -16.58 -21.18
CA LEU A 131 -9.85 -16.08 -20.06
C LEU A 131 -11.23 -15.63 -20.53
N PRO A 132 -12.23 -15.61 -19.62
CA PRO A 132 -13.50 -14.95 -19.86
C PRO A 132 -13.34 -13.51 -20.36
N THR A 133 -14.21 -13.11 -21.26
CA THR A 133 -14.11 -11.85 -22.00
C THR A 133 -15.23 -10.88 -21.63
N LEU A 134 -14.82 -9.67 -21.24
CA LEU A 134 -15.67 -8.51 -21.09
C LEU A 134 -15.39 -7.54 -22.24
N PHE A 135 -16.37 -7.28 -23.11
CA PHE A 135 -16.20 -6.31 -24.19
C PHE A 135 -16.74 -4.94 -23.78
N THR A 136 -15.92 -3.91 -24.00
CA THR A 136 -16.28 -2.51 -23.74
C THR A 136 -15.94 -1.69 -24.98
N TYR A 137 -16.92 -0.95 -25.50
CA TYR A 137 -16.72 -0.02 -26.62
C TYR A 137 -17.03 1.41 -26.19
N ARG A 138 -16.14 1.98 -25.37
CA ARG A 138 -16.41 3.21 -24.62
C ARG A 138 -16.41 4.44 -25.56
N PRO A 139 -17.49 5.24 -25.60
CA PRO A 139 -17.55 6.46 -26.39
C PRO A 139 -16.83 7.63 -25.70
N LYS A 140 -16.42 8.65 -26.48
CA LYS A 140 -15.74 9.84 -25.93
C LYS A 140 -16.54 10.60 -24.88
N TRP A 141 -17.87 10.64 -24.99
CA TRP A 141 -18.72 11.31 -24.01
C TRP A 141 -18.74 10.63 -22.64
N GLU A 142 -18.29 9.36 -22.56
CA GLU A 142 -18.07 8.61 -21.32
C GLU A 142 -16.56 8.34 -21.10
N GLY A 143 -15.69 9.22 -21.59
CA GLY A 143 -14.24 9.15 -21.36
C GLY A 143 -13.48 8.06 -22.13
N GLY A 144 -14.12 7.42 -23.12
CA GLY A 144 -13.49 6.48 -24.04
C GLY A 144 -12.82 7.15 -25.24
N GLN A 145 -12.47 6.34 -26.24
CA GLN A 145 -11.83 6.82 -27.48
C GLN A 145 -12.76 6.74 -28.71
N TYR A 146 -13.89 6.03 -28.63
CA TYR A 146 -14.79 5.86 -29.78
C TYR A 146 -15.49 7.16 -30.16
N GLU A 147 -15.42 7.49 -31.45
CA GLU A 147 -16.22 8.49 -32.15
C GLU A 147 -16.85 7.82 -33.36
N GLY A 148 -18.15 8.01 -33.57
CA GLY A 148 -18.88 7.39 -34.66
C GLY A 148 -20.37 7.36 -34.41
N ASP A 149 -21.09 6.56 -35.21
CA ASP A 149 -22.52 6.35 -35.06
C ASP A 149 -22.85 5.46 -33.85
N GLU A 150 -23.81 5.90 -33.05
CA GLU A 150 -24.17 5.20 -31.81
C GLU A 150 -24.85 3.84 -32.08
N ASN A 151 -25.57 3.69 -33.19
CA ASN A 151 -26.18 2.40 -33.54
C ASN A 151 -25.10 1.41 -33.98
N GLU A 152 -24.14 1.84 -34.80
CA GLU A 152 -22.98 1.01 -35.20
C GLU A 152 -22.21 0.52 -33.97
N ARG A 153 -21.97 1.41 -33.00
CA ARG A 153 -21.31 1.06 -31.73
C ARG A 153 -22.08 -0.02 -30.96
N GLN A 154 -23.39 0.13 -30.85
CA GLN A 154 -24.25 -0.84 -30.16
C GLN A 154 -24.37 -2.15 -30.94
N ASP A 155 -24.34 -2.13 -32.27
CA ASP A 155 -24.32 -3.33 -33.10
C ASP A 155 -23.08 -4.18 -32.85
N VAL A 156 -21.91 -3.55 -32.64
CA VAL A 156 -20.68 -4.26 -32.24
C VAL A 156 -20.86 -4.98 -30.90
N LEU A 157 -21.49 -4.35 -29.91
CA LEU A 157 -21.73 -4.96 -28.60
C LEU A 157 -22.74 -6.12 -28.67
N ARG A 158 -23.81 -5.97 -29.49
CA ARG A 158 -24.74 -7.07 -29.80
C ARG A 158 -24.02 -8.22 -30.50
N LEU A 159 -23.15 -7.92 -31.46
CA LEU A 159 -22.37 -8.92 -32.17
C LEU A 159 -21.41 -9.66 -31.23
N ALA A 160 -20.78 -8.97 -30.27
CA ALA A 160 -19.93 -9.62 -29.26
C ALA A 160 -20.73 -10.63 -28.41
N MET A 161 -21.94 -10.27 -28.00
CA MET A 161 -22.86 -11.20 -27.31
C MET A 161 -23.18 -12.43 -28.18
N GLU A 162 -23.57 -12.22 -29.44
CA GLU A 162 -23.93 -13.30 -30.37
C GLU A 162 -22.76 -14.24 -30.67
N LEU A 163 -21.54 -13.72 -30.68
CA LEU A 163 -20.31 -14.49 -30.91
C LEU A 163 -19.79 -15.23 -29.66
N GLY A 164 -20.42 -15.03 -28.50
CA GLY A 164 -20.11 -15.77 -27.27
C GLY A 164 -19.20 -15.05 -26.27
N ALA A 165 -19.26 -13.72 -26.21
CA ALA A 165 -18.70 -12.98 -25.07
C ALA A 165 -19.32 -13.46 -23.75
N ASP A 166 -18.59 -13.34 -22.65
CA ASP A 166 -19.13 -13.62 -21.31
C ASP A 166 -19.85 -12.39 -20.73
N TYR A 167 -19.30 -11.21 -21.01
CA TYR A 167 -19.84 -9.93 -20.56
C TYR A 167 -19.73 -8.85 -21.64
N ILE A 168 -20.65 -7.89 -21.59
CA ILE A 168 -20.47 -6.57 -22.21
C ILE A 168 -20.66 -5.46 -21.19
N ASP A 169 -20.02 -4.32 -21.41
CA ASP A 169 -20.24 -3.07 -20.69
C ASP A 169 -21.01 -2.09 -21.58
N VAL A 170 -22.16 -1.61 -21.09
CA VAL A 170 -23.01 -0.60 -21.74
C VAL A 170 -23.18 0.59 -20.81
N GLU A 171 -23.06 1.80 -21.35
CA GLU A 171 -23.20 3.03 -20.58
C GLU A 171 -24.65 3.29 -20.17
N LEU A 172 -24.87 3.75 -18.93
CA LEU A 172 -26.19 4.01 -18.34
C LEU A 172 -27.10 4.86 -19.25
N GLN A 173 -26.54 5.85 -19.95
CA GLN A 173 -27.30 6.76 -20.81
C GLN A 173 -28.07 6.05 -21.93
N VAL A 174 -27.57 4.92 -22.44
CA VAL A 174 -28.18 4.16 -23.55
C VAL A 174 -28.64 2.76 -23.13
N ALA A 175 -28.36 2.35 -21.89
CA ALA A 175 -28.58 0.98 -21.40
C ALA A 175 -30.03 0.51 -21.53
N SER A 176 -31.02 1.36 -21.22
CA SER A 176 -32.44 0.98 -21.32
C SER A 176 -32.87 0.63 -22.75
N GLU A 177 -32.34 1.32 -23.75
CA GLU A 177 -32.64 1.05 -25.16
C GLU A 177 -31.89 -0.20 -25.64
N PHE A 178 -30.62 -0.31 -25.25
CA PHE A 178 -29.79 -1.46 -25.57
C PHE A 178 -30.37 -2.77 -25.02
N ILE A 179 -30.73 -2.81 -23.74
CA ILE A 179 -31.26 -4.02 -23.08
C ILE A 179 -32.60 -4.44 -23.71
N LYS A 180 -33.47 -3.49 -24.05
CA LYS A 180 -34.71 -3.79 -24.81
C LYS A 180 -34.42 -4.41 -26.18
N SER A 181 -33.34 -4.02 -26.85
CA SER A 181 -32.99 -4.54 -28.17
C SER A 181 -32.57 -6.03 -28.17
N ILE A 182 -32.09 -6.52 -27.02
CA ILE A 182 -31.64 -7.90 -26.81
C ILE A 182 -32.60 -8.74 -25.95
N ASP A 183 -33.77 -8.21 -25.62
CA ASP A 183 -34.77 -8.92 -24.83
C ASP A 183 -35.16 -10.25 -25.50
N GLY A 184 -35.15 -11.32 -24.71
CA GLY A 184 -35.35 -12.70 -25.20
C GLY A 184 -34.23 -13.28 -26.08
N LYS A 185 -33.13 -12.55 -26.35
CA LYS A 185 -32.00 -13.00 -27.20
C LYS A 185 -30.73 -13.31 -26.39
N LYS A 186 -30.75 -13.05 -25.09
CA LYS A 186 -29.58 -13.17 -24.21
C LYS A 186 -29.18 -14.65 -24.01
N PRO A 187 -27.92 -15.05 -24.30
CA PRO A 187 -27.43 -16.38 -23.93
C PRO A 187 -27.44 -16.61 -22.42
N GLU A 188 -27.57 -17.86 -21.97
CA GLU A 188 -27.67 -18.18 -20.52
C GLU A 188 -26.43 -17.76 -19.72
N ASN A 189 -25.23 -17.92 -20.29
CA ASN A 189 -23.95 -17.62 -19.64
C ASN A 189 -23.49 -16.17 -19.84
N PHE A 190 -24.35 -15.30 -20.39
CA PHE A 190 -24.00 -13.93 -20.71
C PHE A 190 -24.56 -12.95 -19.68
N ARG A 191 -23.80 -11.90 -19.34
CA ARG A 191 -24.22 -10.85 -18.41
C ARG A 191 -23.96 -9.46 -18.98
N VAL A 192 -24.92 -8.56 -18.78
CA VAL A 192 -24.77 -7.14 -19.13
C VAL A 192 -24.35 -6.35 -17.90
N ILE A 193 -23.17 -5.71 -17.99
CA ILE A 193 -22.71 -4.71 -17.05
C ILE A 193 -23.23 -3.35 -17.53
N VAL A 194 -23.93 -2.63 -16.66
CA VAL A 194 -24.31 -1.25 -16.94
C VAL A 194 -23.48 -0.31 -16.09
N SER A 195 -22.77 0.60 -16.74
CA SER A 195 -21.76 1.45 -16.10
C SER A 195 -22.11 2.93 -16.08
N SER A 196 -21.59 3.62 -15.06
CA SER A 196 -21.60 5.07 -14.96
C SER A 196 -20.27 5.56 -14.40
N HIS A 197 -19.71 6.60 -15.03
CA HIS A 197 -18.44 7.19 -14.66
C HIS A 197 -18.63 8.65 -14.20
N ASN A 198 -18.12 8.97 -13.02
CA ASN A 198 -18.02 10.33 -12.52
C ASN A 198 -16.54 10.69 -12.38
N TYR A 199 -16.06 11.55 -13.29
CA TYR A 199 -14.67 11.97 -13.33
C TYR A 199 -14.34 13.13 -12.39
N GLN A 200 -15.36 13.75 -11.79
CA GLN A 200 -15.22 14.97 -10.99
C GLN A 200 -15.04 14.65 -9.50
N ASN A 201 -15.86 13.76 -8.94
CA ASN A 201 -15.87 13.47 -7.52
C ASN A 201 -16.53 12.12 -7.20
N THR A 202 -16.68 11.84 -5.91
CA THR A 202 -17.54 10.77 -5.38
C THR A 202 -18.79 11.40 -4.77
N PRO A 203 -20.00 11.16 -5.30
CA PRO A 203 -21.24 11.73 -4.76
C PRO A 203 -21.58 11.29 -3.33
N SER A 204 -22.68 11.84 -2.79
CA SER A 204 -23.20 11.42 -1.48
C SER A 204 -23.71 9.97 -1.52
N VAL A 205 -23.93 9.36 -0.35
CA VAL A 205 -24.50 8.00 -0.27
C VAL A 205 -25.91 7.96 -0.87
N GLU A 206 -26.69 9.02 -0.70
CA GLU A 206 -28.03 9.16 -1.30
C GLU A 206 -27.96 9.14 -2.82
N ASP A 207 -27.14 10.01 -3.42
CA ASP A 207 -26.95 10.09 -4.87
C ASP A 207 -26.41 8.78 -5.46
N LEU A 208 -25.51 8.10 -4.73
CA LEU A 208 -24.97 6.80 -5.14
C LEU A 208 -26.04 5.70 -5.09
N ASN A 209 -26.91 5.68 -4.07
CA ASN A 209 -28.03 4.73 -4.02
C ASN A 209 -29.04 4.99 -5.14
N ASP A 210 -29.35 6.25 -5.43
CA ASP A 210 -30.20 6.63 -6.55
C ASP A 210 -29.57 6.23 -7.90
N LEU A 211 -28.24 6.33 -8.03
CA LEU A 211 -27.52 5.83 -9.19
C LEU A 211 -27.61 4.31 -9.31
N VAL A 212 -27.42 3.55 -8.23
CA VAL A 212 -27.62 2.09 -8.21
C VAL A 212 -29.04 1.75 -8.66
N ALA A 213 -30.05 2.41 -8.12
CA ALA A 213 -31.46 2.16 -8.47
C ALA A 213 -31.74 2.45 -9.95
N ARG A 214 -31.23 3.57 -10.49
CA ARG A 214 -31.36 3.91 -11.92
C ARG A 214 -30.70 2.85 -12.80
N ILE A 215 -29.52 2.37 -12.44
CA ILE A 215 -28.83 1.32 -13.19
C ILE A 215 -29.64 0.01 -13.16
N GLN A 216 -30.16 -0.39 -12.00
CA GLN A 216 -31.00 -1.59 -11.88
C GLN A 216 -32.28 -1.50 -12.72
N GLN A 217 -32.93 -0.33 -12.77
CA GLN A 217 -34.15 -0.11 -13.56
C GLN A 217 -33.95 -0.31 -15.07
N THR A 218 -32.71 -0.25 -15.56
CA THR A 218 -32.41 -0.55 -16.97
C THR A 218 -32.53 -2.04 -17.31
N GLY A 219 -32.50 -2.93 -16.29
CA GLY A 219 -32.43 -4.38 -16.47
C GLY A 219 -31.01 -4.97 -16.41
N ALA A 220 -30.03 -4.21 -15.90
CA ALA A 220 -28.64 -4.63 -15.76
C ALA A 220 -28.49 -5.91 -14.92
N ASP A 221 -27.58 -6.82 -15.32
CA ASP A 221 -27.20 -7.96 -14.48
C ASP A 221 -26.20 -7.53 -13.38
N ILE A 222 -25.33 -6.58 -13.71
CA ILE A 222 -24.27 -6.08 -12.83
C ILE A 222 -24.24 -4.55 -12.90
N VAL A 223 -24.19 -3.92 -11.74
CA VAL A 223 -24.04 -2.46 -11.59
C VAL A 223 -22.55 -2.12 -11.60
N LYS A 224 -22.10 -1.15 -12.41
CA LYS A 224 -20.73 -0.62 -12.37
C LYS A 224 -20.74 0.89 -12.12
N ILE A 225 -20.11 1.32 -11.04
CA ILE A 225 -19.98 2.73 -10.68
C ILE A 225 -18.49 3.04 -10.47
N ALA A 226 -17.97 3.98 -11.25
CA ALA A 226 -16.62 4.49 -11.10
C ALA A 226 -16.68 5.99 -10.77
N THR A 227 -16.18 6.39 -9.59
CA THR A 227 -16.12 7.79 -9.16
C THR A 227 -14.69 8.29 -9.07
N THR A 228 -14.45 9.56 -8.79
CA THR A 228 -13.09 10.11 -8.54
C THR A 228 -12.91 10.46 -7.06
N ALA A 229 -11.78 10.05 -6.46
CA ALA A 229 -11.39 10.47 -5.12
C ALA A 229 -10.89 11.92 -5.14
N VAL A 230 -11.58 12.80 -4.43
CA VAL A 230 -11.07 14.15 -4.10
C VAL A 230 -10.33 14.09 -2.77
N ASP A 231 -10.82 13.28 -1.84
CA ASP A 231 -10.16 12.94 -0.58
C ASP A 231 -10.27 11.43 -0.33
N ILE A 232 -9.34 10.87 0.46
CA ILE A 232 -9.35 9.43 0.78
C ILE A 232 -10.63 8.99 1.51
N SER A 233 -11.32 9.88 2.22
CA SER A 233 -12.61 9.57 2.88
C SER A 233 -13.73 9.25 1.89
N ASP A 234 -13.58 9.58 0.61
CA ASP A 234 -14.54 9.25 -0.45
C ASP A 234 -14.72 7.74 -0.64
N VAL A 235 -13.65 6.97 -0.42
CA VAL A 235 -13.66 5.51 -0.59
C VAL A 235 -14.62 4.83 0.42
N ALA A 236 -14.81 5.40 1.60
CA ALA A 236 -15.76 4.88 2.60
C ALA A 236 -17.20 4.83 2.05
N ARG A 237 -17.60 5.81 1.23
CA ARG A 237 -18.92 5.82 0.60
C ARG A 237 -19.04 4.70 -0.43
N MET A 238 -17.99 4.46 -1.22
CA MET A 238 -18.00 3.35 -2.18
C MET A 238 -18.02 1.99 -1.49
N PHE A 239 -17.30 1.81 -0.39
CA PHE A 239 -17.39 0.59 0.43
C PHE A 239 -18.80 0.38 0.99
N HIS A 240 -19.48 1.44 1.42
CA HIS A 240 -20.87 1.35 1.86
C HIS A 240 -21.77 0.80 0.74
N ILE A 241 -21.63 1.32 -0.48
CA ILE A 241 -22.42 0.87 -1.64
C ILE A 241 -22.15 -0.59 -1.96
N THR A 242 -20.89 -1.01 -2.12
CA THR A 242 -20.57 -2.40 -2.50
C THR A 242 -20.91 -3.42 -1.41
N SER A 243 -20.80 -3.02 -0.13
CA SER A 243 -21.16 -3.85 1.02
C SER A 243 -22.68 -4.04 1.12
N LYS A 244 -23.47 -2.99 0.94
CA LYS A 244 -24.92 -3.01 1.21
C LYS A 244 -25.80 -3.28 -0.01
N ALA A 245 -25.32 -3.04 -1.22
CA ALA A 245 -26.10 -3.31 -2.43
C ALA A 245 -26.46 -4.81 -2.52
N GLN A 246 -27.74 -5.09 -2.74
CA GLN A 246 -28.28 -6.46 -2.90
C GLN A 246 -28.11 -7.01 -4.33
N VAL A 247 -27.46 -6.23 -5.20
CA VAL A 247 -27.16 -6.58 -6.59
C VAL A 247 -25.64 -6.71 -6.78
N PRO A 248 -25.14 -7.59 -7.67
CA PRO A 248 -23.74 -7.61 -8.04
C PRO A 248 -23.27 -6.22 -8.46
N THR A 249 -22.27 -5.69 -7.75
CA THR A 249 -21.84 -4.29 -7.89
C THR A 249 -20.32 -4.21 -8.00
N ILE A 250 -19.84 -3.61 -9.09
CA ILE A 250 -18.46 -3.18 -9.29
C ILE A 250 -18.40 -1.71 -8.87
N GLY A 251 -17.84 -1.43 -7.70
CA GLY A 251 -17.63 -0.08 -7.21
C GLY A 251 -16.15 0.28 -7.18
N LEU A 252 -15.75 1.31 -7.92
CA LEU A 252 -14.36 1.75 -8.03
C LEU A 252 -14.26 3.25 -7.75
N VAL A 253 -13.15 3.65 -7.14
CA VAL A 253 -12.80 5.06 -6.92
C VAL A 253 -11.46 5.34 -7.59
N MET A 254 -11.50 6.13 -8.65
CA MET A 254 -10.36 6.56 -9.47
C MET A 254 -9.52 7.62 -8.75
N GLY A 255 -8.25 7.72 -9.15
CA GLY A 255 -7.30 8.71 -8.65
C GLY A 255 -5.90 8.40 -9.16
N GLU A 256 -4.91 9.27 -8.88
CA GLU A 256 -3.51 9.15 -9.35
C GLU A 256 -2.85 7.77 -9.09
N ARG A 257 -3.42 6.96 -8.19
CA ARG A 257 -2.89 5.65 -7.78
C ARG A 257 -3.90 4.51 -7.94
N GLY A 258 -4.98 4.74 -8.68
CA GLY A 258 -6.20 3.91 -8.66
C GLY A 258 -6.09 2.53 -9.31
N GLN A 259 -5.03 2.23 -10.06
CA GLN A 259 -4.86 0.93 -10.73
C GLN A 259 -3.52 0.27 -10.35
N PRO A 260 -3.51 -0.63 -9.35
CA PRO A 260 -2.34 -1.46 -9.07
C PRO A 260 -2.13 -2.49 -10.19
N THR A 261 -0.93 -3.04 -10.27
CA THR A 261 -0.68 -4.17 -11.19
C THR A 261 -1.33 -5.45 -10.66
N ILE A 262 -1.65 -6.41 -11.55
CA ILE A 262 -2.15 -7.74 -11.16
C ILE A 262 -1.17 -8.41 -10.18
N LYS A 263 0.13 -8.27 -10.46
CA LYS A 263 1.19 -8.80 -9.60
C LYS A 263 1.13 -8.21 -8.19
N ASP A 264 0.96 -6.90 -8.06
CA ASP A 264 0.89 -6.26 -6.73
C ASP A 264 -0.39 -6.65 -5.99
N LEU A 265 -1.53 -6.76 -6.68
CA LEU A 265 -2.75 -7.27 -6.04
C LEU A 265 -2.52 -8.66 -5.44
N LEU A 266 -1.96 -9.60 -6.22
CA LEU A 266 -1.76 -10.98 -5.79
C LEU A 266 -0.62 -11.14 -4.77
N ASP A 267 0.55 -10.56 -5.06
CA ASP A 267 1.77 -10.83 -4.30
C ASP A 267 2.01 -9.84 -3.16
N LEU A 268 1.71 -8.56 -3.37
CA LEU A 268 1.97 -7.49 -2.41
C LEU A 268 0.80 -7.33 -1.44
N TYR A 269 -0.43 -7.15 -1.95
CA TYR A 269 -1.63 -6.94 -1.13
C TYR A 269 -2.35 -8.23 -0.75
N ASN A 270 -1.88 -9.37 -1.26
CA ASN A 270 -2.43 -10.69 -0.96
C ASN A 270 -3.95 -10.77 -1.19
N PHE A 271 -4.42 -10.22 -2.32
CA PHE A 271 -5.84 -10.02 -2.64
C PHE A 271 -6.72 -11.26 -2.40
N ARG A 272 -6.23 -12.46 -2.71
CA ARG A 272 -6.97 -13.72 -2.53
C ARG A 272 -7.18 -14.12 -1.06
N ARG A 273 -6.50 -13.48 -0.11
CA ARG A 273 -6.66 -13.69 1.34
C ARG A 273 -7.61 -12.69 1.98
N ILE A 274 -8.01 -11.64 1.26
CA ILE A 274 -8.90 -10.61 1.79
C ILE A 274 -10.33 -11.15 1.82
N GLY A 275 -10.96 -11.10 2.98
CA GLY A 275 -12.35 -11.46 3.21
C GLY A 275 -13.08 -10.45 4.10
N PRO A 276 -14.37 -10.69 4.39
CA PRO A 276 -15.20 -9.77 5.18
C PRO A 276 -14.64 -9.44 6.57
N ASP A 277 -13.94 -10.40 7.21
CA ASP A 277 -13.41 -10.25 8.56
C ASP A 277 -11.94 -9.77 8.61
N THR A 278 -11.31 -9.60 7.44
CA THR A 278 -9.91 -9.17 7.36
C THR A 278 -9.74 -7.78 7.95
N LYS A 279 -8.80 -7.63 8.88
CA LYS A 279 -8.51 -6.33 9.50
C LYS A 279 -7.62 -5.47 8.60
N VAL A 280 -8.01 -4.22 8.44
CA VAL A 280 -7.30 -3.25 7.61
C VAL A 280 -6.30 -2.47 8.46
N TYR A 281 -5.08 -2.44 7.95
CA TYR A 281 -3.97 -1.63 8.45
C TYR A 281 -3.45 -0.76 7.32
N GLY A 282 -2.68 0.27 7.64
CA GLY A 282 -2.04 1.04 6.58
C GLY A 282 -1.05 2.08 7.03
N ILE A 283 -0.28 2.57 6.06
CA ILE A 283 0.69 3.65 6.24
C ILE A 283 0.03 4.98 5.85
N ILE A 284 -0.13 5.86 6.83
CA ILE A 284 -0.63 7.22 6.67
C ILE A 284 0.53 8.16 6.35
N GLY A 285 0.44 8.88 5.23
CA GLY A 285 1.45 9.88 4.85
C GLY A 285 1.05 10.74 3.65
N LYS A 286 1.82 11.82 3.42
CA LYS A 286 1.74 12.64 2.20
C LYS A 286 3.12 13.25 1.89
N PRO A 287 3.83 12.77 0.85
CA PRO A 287 3.49 11.64 -0.03
C PRO A 287 3.67 10.28 0.67
N VAL A 288 3.09 9.21 0.10
CA VAL A 288 3.18 7.85 0.70
C VAL A 288 3.52 6.73 -0.30
N SER A 289 3.65 7.02 -1.60
CA SER A 289 3.81 5.98 -2.65
C SER A 289 5.13 5.23 -2.58
N HIS A 290 6.15 5.87 -2.02
CA HIS A 290 7.47 5.29 -1.86
C HIS A 290 7.53 4.28 -0.70
N SER A 291 6.47 4.19 0.11
CA SER A 291 6.51 3.39 1.33
C SER A 291 6.62 1.91 1.02
N LYS A 292 7.57 1.24 1.70
CA LYS A 292 7.68 -0.22 1.67
C LYS A 292 6.92 -0.90 2.81
N SER A 293 6.21 -0.16 3.66
CA SER A 293 5.44 -0.74 4.77
C SER A 293 4.42 -1.80 4.30
N PRO A 294 3.66 -1.58 3.21
CA PRO A 294 2.76 -2.62 2.71
C PRO A 294 3.46 -3.90 2.25
N ILE A 295 4.70 -3.81 1.76
CA ILE A 295 5.48 -4.99 1.37
C ILE A 295 5.80 -5.82 2.62
N VAL A 296 6.40 -5.20 3.64
CA VAL A 296 6.87 -5.95 4.81
C VAL A 296 5.73 -6.48 5.68
N HIS A 297 4.67 -5.69 5.90
CA HIS A 297 3.56 -6.11 6.75
C HIS A 297 2.69 -7.19 6.10
N ASN A 298 2.37 -7.09 4.81
CA ASN A 298 1.55 -8.14 4.17
C ASN A 298 2.30 -9.47 4.09
N GLN A 299 3.61 -9.46 3.79
CA GLN A 299 4.41 -10.68 3.82
C GLN A 299 4.49 -11.29 5.24
N ALA A 300 4.63 -10.45 6.27
CA ALA A 300 4.61 -10.92 7.65
C ALA A 300 3.23 -11.48 8.04
N PHE A 301 2.14 -10.77 7.76
CA PHE A 301 0.77 -11.24 8.01
C PHE A 301 0.49 -12.57 7.32
N LYS A 302 0.89 -12.72 6.06
CA LYS A 302 0.77 -13.98 5.33
C LYS A 302 1.60 -15.11 5.96
N SER A 303 2.81 -14.82 6.44
CA SER A 303 3.72 -15.83 7.00
C SER A 303 3.25 -16.40 8.33
N VAL A 304 2.55 -15.59 9.15
CA VAL A 304 1.99 -16.03 10.45
C VAL A 304 0.49 -16.32 10.40
N ASP A 305 -0.08 -16.38 9.19
CA ASP A 305 -1.52 -16.53 8.93
C ASP A 305 -2.42 -15.54 9.70
N PHE A 306 -1.94 -14.32 9.90
CA PHE A 306 -2.72 -13.24 10.50
C PHE A 306 -3.74 -12.71 9.48
N ASN A 307 -5.01 -12.63 9.87
CA ASN A 307 -6.09 -12.14 9.01
C ASN A 307 -6.11 -10.60 8.95
N GLY A 308 -5.07 -10.03 8.35
CA GLY A 308 -4.94 -8.60 8.12
C GLY A 308 -4.39 -8.27 6.74
N VAL A 309 -4.72 -7.07 6.26
CA VAL A 309 -4.17 -6.48 5.03
C VAL A 309 -3.64 -5.09 5.34
N TYR A 310 -2.49 -4.75 4.76
CA TYR A 310 -1.83 -3.47 4.95
C TYR A 310 -1.78 -2.69 3.63
N VAL A 311 -2.30 -1.45 3.62
CA VAL A 311 -2.42 -0.63 2.40
C VAL A 311 -1.74 0.74 2.53
N HIS A 312 -1.55 1.40 1.40
CA HIS A 312 -1.14 2.81 1.35
C HIS A 312 -2.34 3.72 1.65
N LEU A 313 -2.15 4.71 2.53
CA LEU A 313 -3.17 5.69 2.89
C LEU A 313 -2.62 7.09 2.62
N LEU A 314 -2.96 7.64 1.45
CA LEU A 314 -2.62 9.02 1.10
C LEU A 314 -3.61 9.95 1.81
N VAL A 315 -3.16 10.57 2.90
CA VAL A 315 -4.02 11.34 3.79
C VAL A 315 -3.63 12.81 3.75
N ASP A 316 -4.62 13.65 3.49
CA ASP A 316 -4.48 15.10 3.47
C ASP A 316 -4.74 15.69 4.86
N ASN A 317 -5.87 15.31 5.47
CA ASN A 317 -6.25 15.68 6.82
C ASN A 317 -6.41 14.42 7.68
N LEU A 318 -5.60 14.33 8.73
CA LEU A 318 -5.58 13.15 9.60
C LEU A 318 -6.88 12.97 10.40
N ALA A 319 -7.45 14.05 10.91
CA ALA A 319 -8.63 13.99 11.76
C ALA A 319 -9.86 13.52 10.96
N SER A 320 -10.08 14.06 9.76
CA SER A 320 -11.17 13.62 8.89
C SER A 320 -11.00 12.16 8.47
N PHE A 321 -9.76 11.72 8.18
CA PHE A 321 -9.44 10.32 7.89
C PHE A 321 -9.81 9.40 9.06
N LEU A 322 -9.36 9.70 10.28
CA LEU A 322 -9.63 8.87 11.46
C LEU A 322 -11.11 8.83 11.82
N GLN A 323 -11.86 9.91 11.55
CA GLN A 323 -13.31 9.95 11.71
C GLN A 323 -14.02 9.07 10.67
N ALA A 324 -13.64 9.20 9.39
CA ALA A 324 -14.24 8.43 8.29
C ALA A 324 -13.99 6.92 8.43
N TYR A 325 -12.82 6.54 8.93
CA TYR A 325 -12.41 5.14 9.11
C TYR A 325 -12.38 4.74 10.58
N SER A 326 -13.50 4.97 11.25
CA SER A 326 -13.65 4.74 12.70
C SER A 326 -14.15 3.35 13.10
N SER A 327 -14.53 2.51 12.14
CA SER A 327 -15.03 1.14 12.42
C SER A 327 -13.94 0.21 12.96
N SER A 328 -14.37 -0.91 13.53
CA SER A 328 -13.48 -2.00 13.98
C SER A 328 -12.75 -2.74 12.86
N ASP A 329 -13.01 -2.40 11.60
CA ASP A 329 -12.33 -2.99 10.45
C ASP A 329 -10.94 -2.38 10.31
N PHE A 330 -10.81 -1.09 10.65
CA PHE A 330 -9.54 -0.35 10.63
C PHE A 330 -8.86 -0.45 11.99
N ALA A 331 -8.00 -1.44 12.13
CA ALA A 331 -7.46 -1.88 13.41
C ALA A 331 -6.18 -1.15 13.83
N GLY A 332 -5.40 -0.62 12.89
CA GLY A 332 -4.19 0.11 13.23
C GLY A 332 -3.51 0.80 12.05
N PHE A 333 -2.67 1.78 12.33
CA PHE A 333 -2.03 2.61 11.33
C PHE A 333 -0.58 2.89 11.71
N SER A 334 0.31 2.89 10.72
CA SER A 334 1.61 3.54 10.85
C SER A 334 1.48 4.99 10.36
N CYS A 335 2.18 5.93 10.98
CA CYS A 335 2.17 7.34 10.59
C CYS A 335 3.57 7.79 10.19
N THR A 336 3.69 8.34 8.98
CA THR A 336 4.91 9.00 8.49
C THR A 336 4.68 10.48 8.26
N ILE A 337 5.64 11.16 7.64
CA ILE A 337 5.59 12.59 7.31
C ILE A 337 4.29 12.91 6.54
N PRO A 338 3.59 14.01 6.88
CA PRO A 338 3.84 14.97 7.96
C PRO A 338 3.04 14.70 9.26
N HIS A 339 2.41 13.54 9.39
CA HIS A 339 1.29 13.33 10.31
C HIS A 339 1.67 12.87 11.73
N LYS A 340 2.95 12.65 12.05
CA LYS A 340 3.37 12.09 13.35
C LYS A 340 2.99 12.95 14.56
N GLU A 341 3.04 14.27 14.42
CA GLU A 341 2.67 15.21 15.49
C GLU A 341 1.14 15.34 15.61
N ALA A 342 0.43 15.36 14.48
CA ALA A 342 -1.03 15.36 14.48
C ALA A 342 -1.60 14.04 15.05
N ALA A 343 -0.94 12.91 14.81
CA ALA A 343 -1.31 11.60 15.34
C ALA A 343 -1.29 11.59 16.87
N LEU A 344 -0.32 12.27 17.49
CA LEU A 344 -0.28 12.44 18.95
C LEU A 344 -1.55 13.13 19.48
N GLN A 345 -2.01 14.17 18.78
CA GLN A 345 -3.19 14.95 19.20
C GLN A 345 -4.50 14.19 18.96
N CYS A 346 -4.53 13.25 18.01
CA CYS A 346 -5.72 12.48 17.66
C CYS A 346 -5.88 11.20 18.48
N CYS A 347 -4.86 10.76 19.23
CA CYS A 347 -4.95 9.56 20.05
C CYS A 347 -5.66 9.86 21.38
N ASP A 348 -6.56 8.96 21.81
CA ASP A 348 -7.26 9.06 23.09
C ASP A 348 -6.33 8.75 24.26
N GLU A 349 -5.42 7.79 24.07
CA GLU A 349 -4.40 7.40 25.04
C GLU A 349 -3.05 7.34 24.32
N VAL A 350 -1.99 7.82 24.97
CA VAL A 350 -0.65 7.88 24.39
C VAL A 350 0.32 7.23 25.36
N ASP A 351 1.13 6.31 24.83
CA ASP A 351 2.21 5.67 25.56
C ASP A 351 3.17 6.70 26.19
N PRO A 352 3.66 6.51 27.44
CA PRO A 352 4.54 7.46 28.09
C PRO A 352 5.78 7.85 27.26
N LEU A 353 6.35 6.92 26.51
CA LEU A 353 7.48 7.20 25.61
C LEU A 353 7.04 8.13 24.47
N ALA A 354 5.95 7.79 23.78
CA ALA A 354 5.43 8.60 22.67
C ALA A 354 5.02 10.02 23.12
N LYS A 355 4.45 10.14 24.32
CA LYS A 355 4.07 11.42 24.93
C LYS A 355 5.30 12.28 25.24
N SER A 356 6.36 11.66 25.77
CA SER A 356 7.62 12.35 26.10
C SER A 356 8.39 12.79 24.85
N ILE A 357 8.32 11.98 23.78
CA ILE A 357 8.86 12.35 22.46
C ILE A 357 8.05 13.48 21.82
N GLY A 358 6.73 13.51 22.04
CA GLY A 358 5.85 14.46 21.38
C GLY A 358 5.53 14.09 19.92
N ALA A 359 5.57 12.79 19.59
CA ALA A 359 5.20 12.28 18.26
C ALA A 359 4.75 10.81 18.31
N VAL A 360 3.75 10.46 17.50
CA VAL A 360 3.21 9.09 17.34
C VAL A 360 3.48 8.61 15.92
N ASN A 361 4.11 7.45 15.75
CA ASN A 361 4.26 6.78 14.45
C ASN A 361 3.41 5.51 14.33
N THR A 362 2.69 5.12 15.38
CA THR A 362 1.91 3.89 15.42
C THR A 362 0.63 4.13 16.19
N ILE A 363 -0.51 3.91 15.54
CA ILE A 363 -1.85 4.01 16.12
C ILE A 363 -2.44 2.61 16.16
N LEU A 364 -2.96 2.19 17.32
CA LEU A 364 -3.71 0.95 17.48
C LEU A 364 -5.14 1.28 17.90
N ARG A 365 -6.15 0.76 17.20
CA ARG A 365 -7.54 0.84 17.64
C ARG A 365 -7.82 -0.30 18.60
N ARG A 366 -8.05 0.01 19.87
CA ARG A 366 -8.33 -0.99 20.90
C ARG A 366 -9.71 -1.61 20.68
N LYS A 367 -9.78 -2.94 20.67
CA LYS A 367 -11.03 -3.68 20.40
C LYS A 367 -12.11 -3.49 21.47
N SER A 368 -11.74 -3.23 22.72
CA SER A 368 -12.68 -3.19 23.84
C SER A 368 -13.58 -1.96 23.86
N ASP A 369 -13.06 -0.79 23.48
CA ASP A 369 -13.75 0.49 23.56
C ASP A 369 -13.61 1.35 22.29
N GLY A 370 -12.88 0.86 21.28
CA GLY A 370 -12.70 1.54 20.01
C GLY A 370 -11.74 2.73 20.05
N LYS A 371 -11.09 2.99 21.19
CA LYS A 371 -10.15 4.12 21.35
C LYS A 371 -8.86 3.94 20.56
N LEU A 372 -8.26 5.06 20.20
CA LEU A 372 -6.97 5.14 19.52
C LEU A 372 -5.82 5.25 20.53
N LEU A 373 -4.92 4.28 20.50
CA LEU A 373 -3.71 4.22 21.32
C LEU A 373 -2.49 4.63 20.48
N GLY A 374 -1.74 5.62 20.94
CA GLY A 374 -0.56 6.14 20.24
C GLY A 374 0.76 5.63 20.82
N TYR A 375 1.62 5.07 19.95
CA TYR A 375 2.96 4.57 20.27
C TYR A 375 4.03 5.19 19.37
N ASN A 376 5.30 5.04 19.78
CA ASN A 376 6.46 5.48 19.00
C ASN A 376 7.50 4.36 18.90
N THR A 377 7.64 3.78 17.71
CA THR A 377 8.66 2.75 17.41
C THR A 377 9.88 3.32 16.67
N ASP A 378 9.84 4.58 16.24
CA ASP A 378 10.96 5.26 15.57
C ASP A 378 12.16 5.43 16.52
N CYS A 379 11.90 5.72 17.80
CA CYS A 379 12.93 5.91 18.82
C CYS A 379 13.81 4.66 18.97
N ILE A 380 13.22 3.51 19.28
CA ILE A 380 13.99 2.27 19.44
C ILE A 380 14.63 1.82 18.13
N GLY A 381 13.95 2.00 16.99
CA GLY A 381 14.46 1.60 15.68
C GLY A 381 15.71 2.38 15.27
N SER A 382 15.71 3.70 15.45
CA SER A 382 16.86 4.56 15.11
C SER A 382 18.03 4.39 16.08
N ILE A 383 17.77 4.42 17.39
CA ILE A 383 18.83 4.30 18.40
C ILE A 383 19.52 2.95 18.32
N SER A 384 18.77 1.85 18.19
CA SER A 384 19.39 0.52 18.10
C SER A 384 20.22 0.38 16.83
N ALA A 385 19.76 0.92 15.70
CA ALA A 385 20.53 0.90 14.44
C ALA A 385 21.86 1.67 14.57
N ILE A 386 21.85 2.83 15.24
CA ILE A 386 23.07 3.62 15.48
C ILE A 386 24.01 2.90 16.46
N GLU A 387 23.48 2.35 17.56
CA GLU A 387 24.28 1.60 18.52
C GLU A 387 24.95 0.38 17.87
N ASP A 388 24.25 -0.36 16.99
CA ASP A 388 24.79 -1.50 16.25
C ASP A 388 25.92 -1.07 15.29
N GLY A 389 25.76 0.07 14.61
CA GLY A 389 26.80 0.65 13.76
C GLY A 389 28.06 1.05 14.53
N LEU A 390 27.92 1.60 15.74
CA LEU A 390 29.04 1.94 16.62
C LEU A 390 29.74 0.70 17.21
N ARG A 391 28.99 -0.37 17.51
CA ARG A 391 29.57 -1.61 18.04
C ARG A 391 30.38 -2.36 16.99
N SER A 392 30.01 -2.25 15.73
CA SER A 392 30.69 -2.91 14.62
C SER A 392 32.08 -2.35 14.32
N SER A 393 32.41 -1.16 14.86
CA SER A 393 33.69 -0.47 14.67
C SER A 393 34.58 -0.38 15.91
N GLY A 394 34.06 -0.75 17.08
CA GLY A 394 34.80 -0.71 18.34
C GLY A 394 35.66 -1.97 18.56
N ASP A 395 36.74 -1.81 19.34
CA ASP A 395 37.43 -2.96 19.93
C ASP A 395 36.48 -3.63 20.97
N PRO A 396 36.16 -4.93 20.83
CA PRO A 396 35.27 -5.67 21.74
C PRO A 396 35.65 -5.58 23.23
N SER A 397 36.90 -5.18 23.52
CA SER A 397 37.45 -5.08 24.87
C SER A 397 37.30 -3.70 25.55
N SER A 398 36.80 -2.67 24.84
CA SER A 398 36.90 -1.26 25.28
C SER A 398 35.64 -0.63 25.88
N VAL A 399 34.48 -1.29 25.82
CA VAL A 399 33.22 -0.77 26.40
C VAL A 399 32.64 -1.81 27.35
N PRO A 400 32.37 -1.48 28.64
CA PRO A 400 31.64 -2.37 29.53
C PRO A 400 30.28 -2.72 28.89
N CYS A 401 29.90 -4.01 28.87
CA CYS A 401 28.63 -4.48 28.29
C CYS A 401 27.37 -3.77 28.84
N SER A 402 27.49 -3.02 29.94
CA SER A 402 26.38 -2.34 30.62
C SER A 402 26.11 -0.90 30.16
N SER A 403 27.00 -0.23 29.41
CA SER A 403 26.82 1.18 28.99
C SER A 403 26.56 1.33 27.48
N SER A 404 25.69 2.26 27.09
CA SER A 404 25.42 2.58 25.69
C SER A 404 26.67 3.16 24.99
N PRO A 405 26.97 2.79 23.73
CA PRO A 405 28.06 3.39 22.96
C PRO A 405 27.80 4.87 22.62
N LEU A 406 26.58 5.37 22.83
CA LEU A 406 26.21 6.78 22.67
C LEU A 406 26.51 7.62 23.91
N ALA A 407 26.73 7.00 25.08
CA ALA A 407 26.97 7.72 26.32
C ALA A 407 28.20 8.64 26.20
N GLY A 408 28.01 9.92 26.49
CA GLY A 408 29.07 10.94 26.42
C GLY A 408 29.43 11.43 25.01
N LYS A 409 28.94 10.80 23.93
CA LYS A 409 29.16 11.26 22.55
C LYS A 409 28.26 12.46 22.21
N THR A 410 28.71 13.32 21.31
CA THR A 410 27.86 14.33 20.68
C THR A 410 27.12 13.74 19.47
N VAL A 411 25.79 13.80 19.52
CA VAL A 411 24.88 13.39 18.45
C VAL A 411 24.26 14.64 17.83
N VAL A 412 24.56 14.88 16.56
CA VAL A 412 24.01 15.98 15.77
C VAL A 412 22.83 15.45 14.96
N VAL A 413 21.62 15.88 15.33
CA VAL A 413 20.37 15.50 14.68
C VAL A 413 19.96 16.58 13.70
N ILE A 414 19.85 16.23 12.42
CA ILE A 414 19.34 17.12 11.38
C ILE A 414 17.83 16.87 11.25
N GLY A 415 17.03 17.90 11.51
CA GLY A 415 15.57 17.86 11.46
C GLY A 415 14.92 17.86 12.84
N ALA A 416 13.88 18.68 13.00
CA ALA A 416 13.09 18.79 14.24
C ALA A 416 11.62 18.33 14.04
N GLY A 417 11.39 17.42 13.10
CA GLY A 417 10.11 16.75 12.88
C GLY A 417 9.92 15.53 13.79
N GLY A 418 8.85 14.76 13.61
CA GLY A 418 8.55 13.60 14.47
C GLY A 418 9.66 12.56 14.57
N ALA A 419 10.38 12.27 13.48
CA ALA A 419 11.54 11.37 13.50
C ALA A 419 12.74 11.98 14.25
N GLY A 420 13.00 13.27 14.03
CA GLY A 420 14.03 14.02 14.76
C GLY A 420 13.76 14.07 16.26
N LYS A 421 12.51 14.31 16.66
CA LYS A 421 12.06 14.25 18.06
C LYS A 421 12.35 12.88 18.69
N ALA A 422 11.99 11.79 18.01
CA ALA A 422 12.19 10.43 18.50
C ALA A 422 13.68 10.08 18.66
N LEU A 423 14.50 10.39 17.66
CA LEU A 423 15.93 10.12 17.69
C LEU A 423 16.65 10.98 18.73
N ALA A 424 16.32 12.27 18.81
CA ALA A 424 16.90 13.18 19.78
C ALA A 424 16.58 12.79 21.22
N TYR A 425 15.31 12.43 21.50
CA TYR A 425 14.90 11.90 22.79
C TYR A 425 15.66 10.61 23.13
N GLY A 426 15.69 9.65 22.21
CA GLY A 426 16.38 8.39 22.41
C GLY A 426 17.89 8.56 22.66
N ALA A 427 18.54 9.48 21.96
CA ALA A 427 19.97 9.76 22.14
C ALA A 427 20.27 10.35 23.53
N LYS A 428 19.41 11.27 24.00
CA LYS A 428 19.49 11.83 25.35
C LYS A 428 19.35 10.74 26.42
N GLU A 429 18.36 9.85 26.28
CA GLU A 429 18.15 8.75 27.24
C GLU A 429 19.33 7.78 27.31
N LYS A 430 20.14 7.69 26.23
CA LYS A 430 21.39 6.93 26.20
C LYS A 430 22.61 7.70 26.74
N GLY A 431 22.42 8.94 27.20
CA GLY A 431 23.47 9.78 27.78
C GLY A 431 24.31 10.57 26.77
N ALA A 432 23.83 10.73 25.53
CA ALA A 432 24.50 11.56 24.53
C ALA A 432 24.25 13.06 24.76
N LYS A 433 25.19 13.89 24.33
CA LYS A 433 24.97 15.34 24.17
C LYS A 433 24.29 15.56 22.83
N VAL A 434 23.09 16.13 22.81
CA VAL A 434 22.30 16.26 21.58
C VAL A 434 22.35 17.68 21.03
N VAL A 435 22.63 17.81 19.75
CA VAL A 435 22.56 19.06 18.99
C VAL A 435 21.50 18.93 17.91
N ILE A 436 20.58 19.89 17.82
CA ILE A 436 19.48 19.87 16.84
C ILE A 436 19.75 20.93 15.78
N ALA A 437 20.02 20.51 14.55
CA ALA A 437 20.13 21.38 13.38
C ALA A 437 18.83 21.33 12.58
N ASN A 438 18.22 22.47 12.28
CA ASN A 438 16.99 22.50 11.49
C ASN A 438 16.88 23.76 10.62
N ARG A 439 16.17 23.66 9.49
CA ARG A 439 15.92 24.80 8.59
C ARG A 439 15.13 25.92 9.29
N THR A 440 14.13 25.55 10.09
CA THR A 440 13.37 26.47 10.93
C THR A 440 13.99 26.43 12.33
N TYR A 441 14.75 27.47 12.68
CA TYR A 441 15.55 27.51 13.91
C TYR A 441 14.68 27.39 15.17
N GLU A 442 13.49 27.99 15.16
CA GLU A 442 12.56 27.96 16.30
C GLU A 442 12.17 26.53 16.67
N ARG A 443 11.97 25.65 15.67
CA ARG A 443 11.69 24.23 15.92
C ARG A 443 12.90 23.48 16.50
N ALA A 444 14.12 23.86 16.09
CA ALA A 444 15.33 23.28 16.69
C ALA A 444 15.49 23.73 18.15
N LEU A 445 15.19 25.00 18.43
CA LEU A 445 15.22 25.58 19.77
C LEU A 445 14.22 24.90 20.69
N GLU A 446 12.96 24.79 20.28
CA GLU A 446 11.91 24.11 21.05
C GLU A 446 12.31 22.67 21.40
N LEU A 447 12.81 21.91 20.42
CA LEU A 447 13.24 20.54 20.65
C LEU A 447 14.48 20.47 21.55
N ALA A 448 15.47 21.34 21.34
CA ALA A 448 16.67 21.40 22.16
C ALA A 448 16.35 21.70 23.62
N GLU A 449 15.48 22.68 23.89
CA GLU A 449 15.05 23.01 25.25
C GLU A 449 14.29 21.86 25.91
N ALA A 450 13.41 21.16 25.17
CA ALA A 450 12.63 20.04 25.68
C ALA A 450 13.51 18.86 26.14
N ILE A 451 14.64 18.61 25.47
CA ILE A 451 15.53 17.48 25.78
C ILE A 451 16.80 17.90 26.55
N GLY A 452 17.03 19.19 26.77
CA GLY A 452 18.27 19.70 27.37
C GLY A 452 19.48 19.64 26.42
N GLY A 453 19.26 19.79 25.12
CA GLY A 453 20.28 19.85 24.07
C GLY A 453 20.65 21.27 23.64
N LYS A 454 21.34 21.37 22.50
CA LYS A 454 21.73 22.66 21.88
C LYS A 454 21.06 22.81 20.51
N ALA A 455 20.47 23.96 20.24
CA ALA A 455 19.95 24.29 18.90
C ALA A 455 21.07 24.82 17.99
N LEU A 456 20.94 24.55 16.69
CA LEU A 456 21.86 24.99 15.65
C LEU A 456 21.06 25.39 14.40
N SER A 457 21.43 26.49 13.75
CA SER A 457 20.91 26.82 12.42
C SER A 457 21.45 25.81 11.41
N LEU A 458 20.62 25.36 10.47
CA LEU A 458 21.09 24.45 9.41
C LEU A 458 22.25 25.04 8.60
N THR A 459 22.32 26.37 8.46
CA THR A 459 23.42 27.06 7.77
C THR A 459 24.77 26.96 8.48
N ASP A 460 24.75 26.76 9.79
CA ASP A 460 25.95 26.72 10.62
C ASP A 460 26.50 25.28 10.75
N LEU A 461 25.72 24.29 10.28
CA LEU A 461 26.03 22.87 10.40
C LEU A 461 27.36 22.51 9.74
N ASP A 462 27.67 23.08 8.58
CA ASP A 462 28.91 22.81 7.83
C ASP A 462 30.17 23.22 8.62
N ASN A 463 30.05 24.22 9.49
CA ASN A 463 31.14 24.75 10.31
C ASN A 463 31.08 24.25 11.77
N PHE A 464 30.14 23.37 12.11
CA PHE A 464 29.92 22.91 13.46
C PHE A 464 30.74 21.64 13.76
N HIS A 465 31.87 21.82 14.44
CA HIS A 465 32.76 20.73 14.84
C HIS A 465 33.39 20.98 16.23
N PRO A 466 32.59 21.04 17.31
CA PRO A 466 33.11 21.29 18.66
C PRO A 466 34.08 20.19 19.14
N GLU A 467 33.99 18.98 18.57
CA GLU A 467 34.87 17.84 18.81
C GLU A 467 34.90 16.94 17.57
N ASP A 468 35.89 16.05 17.48
CA ASP A 468 35.94 15.00 16.45
C ASP A 468 35.27 13.70 16.93
N GLY A 469 34.88 12.86 15.98
CA GLY A 469 34.27 11.56 16.28
C GLY A 469 32.81 11.63 16.72
N MET A 470 32.11 12.72 16.37
CA MET A 470 30.67 12.91 16.59
C MET A 470 29.83 11.90 15.80
N VAL A 471 28.53 11.82 16.09
CA VAL A 471 27.56 11.05 15.31
C VAL A 471 26.60 12.01 14.61
N LEU A 472 26.44 11.88 13.30
CA LEU A 472 25.46 12.64 12.52
C LEU A 472 24.22 11.78 12.26
N ALA A 473 23.04 12.36 12.41
CA ALA A 473 21.77 11.67 12.16
C ALA A 473 20.81 12.55 11.35
N ASN A 474 20.64 12.25 10.06
CA ASN A 474 19.62 12.91 9.25
C ASN A 474 18.24 12.31 9.50
N THR A 475 17.28 13.16 9.83
CA THR A 475 15.86 12.80 10.02
C THR A 475 14.91 13.63 9.16
N THR A 476 15.47 14.38 8.21
CA THR A 476 14.71 15.13 7.21
C THR A 476 14.37 14.25 6.00
N SER A 477 13.62 14.81 5.05
CA SER A 477 13.35 14.17 3.76
C SER A 477 14.37 14.53 2.67
N MET A 478 15.44 15.27 2.98
CA MET A 478 16.48 15.60 2.00
C MET A 478 17.21 14.33 1.57
N GLY A 479 17.42 14.16 0.27
CA GLY A 479 18.00 12.94 -0.32
C GLY A 479 16.97 11.85 -0.63
N MET A 480 15.71 12.00 -0.22
CA MET A 480 14.64 11.08 -0.58
C MET A 480 14.24 11.26 -2.05
N GLN A 481 13.97 10.14 -2.74
CA GLN A 481 13.52 10.18 -4.14
C GLN A 481 12.29 11.11 -4.31
N PRO A 482 12.22 11.92 -5.38
CA PRO A 482 13.14 11.97 -6.52
C PRO A 482 14.40 12.85 -6.31
N ASN A 483 14.56 13.50 -5.17
CA ASN A 483 15.63 14.47 -4.88
C ASN A 483 16.94 13.81 -4.44
N VAL A 484 17.43 12.86 -5.23
CA VAL A 484 18.55 11.96 -4.86
C VAL A 484 19.91 12.65 -4.75
N GLU A 485 20.05 13.85 -5.31
CA GLU A 485 21.27 14.68 -5.24
C GLU A 485 21.25 15.72 -4.12
N GLU A 486 20.17 15.82 -3.34
CA GLU A 486 20.16 16.67 -2.15
C GLU A 486 20.93 15.99 -1.00
N THR A 487 21.69 16.80 -0.25
CA THR A 487 22.38 16.39 0.99
C THR A 487 22.24 17.51 2.01
N PRO A 488 22.06 17.21 3.31
CA PRO A 488 21.82 18.24 4.32
C PRO A 488 23.09 18.90 4.87
N ILE A 489 24.28 18.41 4.50
CA ILE A 489 25.59 18.90 4.96
C ILE A 489 26.63 18.74 3.84
N SER A 490 27.62 19.61 3.80
CA SER A 490 28.78 19.49 2.92
C SER A 490 29.63 18.26 3.26
N LYS A 491 30.15 17.60 2.22
CA LYS A 491 31.10 16.48 2.34
C LYS A 491 32.33 16.84 3.20
N ASP A 492 32.81 18.08 3.12
CA ASP A 492 34.01 18.52 3.83
C ASP A 492 33.86 18.46 5.36
N ALA A 493 32.63 18.62 5.86
CA ALA A 493 32.32 18.56 7.29
C ALA A 493 32.21 17.12 7.81
N LEU A 494 31.98 16.13 6.93
CA LEU A 494 31.74 14.73 7.30
C LEU A 494 32.95 14.08 7.98
N LYS A 495 34.17 14.58 7.74
CA LYS A 495 35.40 14.09 8.39
C LYS A 495 35.40 14.20 9.93
N HIS A 496 34.54 15.06 10.49
CA HIS A 496 34.42 15.26 11.94
C HIS A 496 33.48 14.23 12.60
N TYR A 497 32.84 13.37 11.81
CA TYR A 497 31.87 12.38 12.28
C TYR A 497 32.44 10.97 12.16
N SER A 498 32.34 10.19 13.24
CA SER A 498 32.71 8.77 13.23
C SER A 498 31.63 7.89 12.61
N LEU A 499 30.36 8.32 12.72
CA LEU A 499 29.20 7.61 12.16
C LEU A 499 28.20 8.60 11.59
N VAL A 500 27.65 8.26 10.43
CA VAL A 500 26.56 9.00 9.77
C VAL A 500 25.37 8.06 9.56
N PHE A 501 24.25 8.43 10.16
CA PHE A 501 22.95 7.79 10.02
C PHE A 501 22.03 8.64 9.15
N ASP A 502 21.25 7.99 8.29
CA ASP A 502 20.22 8.64 7.49
C ASP A 502 18.89 7.89 7.61
N ALA A 503 17.84 8.54 8.09
CA ALA A 503 16.51 7.94 8.21
C ALA A 503 15.85 7.69 6.83
N VAL A 504 16.33 8.35 5.77
CA VAL A 504 15.87 8.10 4.41
C VAL A 504 16.30 6.69 3.97
N TYR A 505 15.34 5.88 3.52
CA TYR A 505 15.59 4.52 3.03
C TYR A 505 15.22 4.32 1.55
N THR A 506 14.72 5.39 0.89
CA THR A 506 14.41 5.41 -0.55
C THR A 506 15.04 6.66 -1.19
N PRO A 507 16.26 6.55 -1.76
CA PRO A 507 17.05 5.34 -1.97
C PRO A 507 17.75 4.82 -0.70
N ARG A 508 18.19 3.55 -0.73
CA ARG A 508 18.93 2.92 0.39
C ARG A 508 20.28 3.59 0.65
N ILE A 509 20.96 4.00 -0.42
CA ILE A 509 22.22 4.75 -0.38
C ILE A 509 21.92 6.16 -0.88
N THR A 510 21.77 7.09 0.04
CA THR A 510 21.58 8.51 -0.26
C THR A 510 22.90 9.17 -0.62
N ARG A 511 22.85 10.39 -1.16
CA ARG A 511 24.06 11.21 -1.35
C ARG A 511 24.83 11.41 -0.04
N LEU A 512 24.12 11.68 1.06
CA LEU A 512 24.72 11.82 2.39
C LEU A 512 25.53 10.58 2.79
N LEU A 513 24.93 9.39 2.70
CA LEU A 513 25.62 8.15 3.09
C LEU A 513 26.81 7.86 2.17
N ARG A 514 26.67 8.09 0.86
CA ARG A 514 27.77 7.92 -0.10
C ARG A 514 28.94 8.84 0.21
N GLU A 515 28.68 10.14 0.40
CA GLU A 515 29.73 11.11 0.74
C GLU A 515 30.35 10.86 2.12
N ALA A 516 29.58 10.31 3.07
CA ALA A 516 30.08 9.93 4.39
C ALA A 516 31.04 8.74 4.34
N GLU A 517 30.72 7.71 3.54
CA GLU A 517 31.60 6.56 3.32
C GLU A 517 32.91 7.00 2.64
N GLU A 518 32.83 7.90 1.65
CA GLU A 518 34.01 8.50 1.00
C GLU A 518 34.89 9.32 1.96
N SER A 519 34.31 9.84 3.05
CA SER A 519 35.00 10.56 4.11
C SER A 519 35.51 9.65 5.24
N GLY A 520 35.34 8.32 5.12
CA GLY A 520 35.81 7.33 6.09
C GLY A 520 34.91 7.15 7.32
N ALA A 521 33.71 7.73 7.33
CA ALA A 521 32.75 7.52 8.40
C ALA A 521 32.00 6.20 8.22
N ILE A 522 31.58 5.59 9.33
CA ILE A 522 30.67 4.44 9.30
C ILE A 522 29.29 4.91 8.88
N THR A 523 28.64 4.19 7.99
CA THR A 523 27.31 4.55 7.50
C THR A 523 26.24 3.60 8.04
N VAL A 524 25.13 4.17 8.48
CA VAL A 524 23.94 3.41 8.89
C VAL A 524 22.76 3.85 8.02
N SER A 525 22.28 2.94 7.17
CA SER A 525 21.19 3.21 6.23
C SER A 525 19.83 3.27 6.92
N GLY A 526 18.91 4.05 6.38
CA GLY A 526 17.53 4.13 6.86
C GLY A 526 16.77 2.80 6.78
N SER A 527 17.23 1.85 5.95
CA SER A 527 16.66 0.49 5.94
C SER A 527 16.83 -0.20 7.29
N GLU A 528 17.92 0.09 8.01
CA GLU A 528 18.21 -0.46 9.33
C GLU A 528 17.18 0.01 10.37
N MET A 529 16.87 1.31 10.37
CA MET A 529 15.81 1.88 11.20
C MET A 529 14.44 1.36 10.76
N PHE A 530 14.17 1.34 9.45
CA PHE A 530 12.87 0.97 8.88
C PHE A 530 12.45 -0.46 9.27
N VAL A 531 13.34 -1.43 9.17
CA VAL A 531 13.04 -2.81 9.56
C VAL A 531 12.78 -2.90 11.06
N ARG A 532 13.63 -2.24 11.87
CA ARG A 532 13.50 -2.25 13.34
C ARG A 532 12.18 -1.68 13.82
N GLN A 533 11.78 -0.51 13.32
CA GLN A 533 10.51 0.09 13.69
C GLN A 533 9.30 -0.73 13.19
N ALA A 534 9.44 -1.47 12.08
CA ALA A 534 8.34 -2.20 11.45
C ALA A 534 7.98 -3.50 12.19
N TYR A 535 8.96 -4.27 12.68
CA TYR A 535 8.64 -5.48 13.44
C TYR A 535 8.06 -5.16 14.83
N GLU A 536 8.43 -4.03 15.43
CA GLU A 536 7.81 -3.55 16.67
C GLU A 536 6.35 -3.13 16.44
N GLN A 537 6.07 -2.49 15.30
CA GLN A 537 4.70 -2.20 14.87
C GLN A 537 3.89 -3.47 14.65
N PHE A 538 4.49 -4.51 14.07
CA PHE A 538 3.83 -5.80 13.92
C PHE A 538 3.39 -6.38 15.27
N GLU A 539 4.26 -6.34 16.28
CA GLU A 539 3.92 -6.82 17.62
C GLU A 539 2.77 -6.02 18.22
N ILE A 540 2.77 -4.68 18.07
CA ILE A 540 1.66 -3.82 18.51
C ILE A 540 0.36 -4.17 17.77
N PHE A 541 0.40 -4.35 16.44
CA PHE A 541 -0.78 -4.57 15.62
C PHE A 541 -1.42 -5.94 15.83
N THR A 542 -0.60 -6.97 16.08
CA THR A 542 -1.04 -8.36 16.10
C THR A 542 -1.14 -8.94 17.50
N GLY A 543 -0.40 -8.39 18.47
CA GLY A 543 -0.19 -8.97 19.79
C GLY A 543 0.70 -10.23 19.78
N LEU A 544 1.32 -10.56 18.64
CA LEU A 544 2.26 -11.66 18.51
C LEU A 544 3.71 -11.17 18.66
N PRO A 545 4.64 -12.00 19.17
CA PRO A 545 6.05 -11.60 19.28
C PRO A 545 6.62 -11.13 17.94
N ALA A 546 7.39 -10.05 17.94
CA ALA A 546 8.03 -9.50 16.75
C ALA A 546 8.96 -10.52 16.05
N PRO A 547 8.65 -10.94 14.80
CA PRO A 547 9.45 -11.93 14.08
C PRO A 547 10.62 -11.23 13.37
N LYS A 548 11.64 -10.83 14.14
CA LYS A 548 12.74 -9.97 13.69
C LYS A 548 13.46 -10.51 12.46
N GLU A 549 13.88 -11.77 12.49
CA GLU A 549 14.61 -12.42 11.40
C GLU A 549 13.79 -12.48 10.11
N LEU A 550 12.48 -12.71 10.23
CA LEU A 550 11.57 -12.74 9.10
C LEU A 550 11.50 -11.36 8.42
N TYR A 551 11.40 -10.29 9.19
CA TYR A 551 11.36 -8.92 8.65
C TYR A 551 12.64 -8.56 7.89
N TRP A 552 13.82 -8.97 8.39
CA TRP A 552 15.09 -8.82 7.68
C TRP A 552 15.11 -9.62 6.38
N GLN A 553 14.65 -10.87 6.41
CA GLN A 553 14.57 -11.71 5.21
C GLN A 553 13.63 -11.12 4.15
N ILE A 554 12.47 -10.60 4.57
CA ILE A 554 11.51 -9.96 3.66
C ILE A 554 12.14 -8.74 3.01
N MET A 555 12.69 -7.81 3.80
CA MET A 555 13.29 -6.58 3.28
C MET A 555 14.50 -6.83 2.36
N SER A 556 15.21 -7.93 2.56
CA SER A 556 16.32 -8.34 1.68
C SER A 556 15.84 -8.93 0.36
N LYS A 557 14.67 -9.58 0.34
CA LYS A 557 14.17 -10.34 -0.83
C LYS A 557 13.24 -9.52 -1.72
N TYR A 558 12.47 -8.62 -1.13
CA TYR A 558 11.43 -7.80 -1.78
C TYR A 558 11.80 -6.32 -1.69
#